data_AF-J4TUJ6-F1
#
_entry.id   AF-J4TUJ6-F1
#
_cell.length_a   1.000
_cell.length_b   1.000
_cell.length_c   1.000
_cell.angle_alpha   90.00
_cell.angle_beta   90.00
_cell.angle_gamma   90.00
#
_symmetry.space_group_name_H-M   'P 1'
#
loop_
_entity.id
_entity.type
_entity.pdbx_description
1 polymer ?
#
loop_
_entity_poly.entity_id
_entity_poly.type
_entity_poly.pdbx_seq_one_letter_code
_entity_poly.pdbx_strand_id
1 'polypeptide(L)'
;MSLWPLGETLSHSGVDSILDEYYLIFRSVKCNTASPIDDCKSKPLTEPESEFGAEPRDRSDLNQSFIDRILLETALLDELDEGANDRLVDFICLGYFFDDRAQQVNHMNYLVDMLMAYLKDIDRTGYRTSFLLESSFHQTGEYNDQDDEDPMLYVNIISSIFCSKSKLITESLAQSLPFLSSLLEILQFKNIRTENCPILAVFLKINESLLFEQTSKYLNFFKSQMDIVDNFLNHIEVSPLIEFLIKVVLTDQTESPTGIIEFLHEQNLIPKCLNFLDNSMYSPGIQNSSGELLKALISISTNFKLDTLWIGPNLLIRQLASPQYVDQLIDIVLLQRGHAMGVAVSIIIELIRKNNSDYDAIDLLDTTIVNNPPSQRDPIYLGHLLYRLTMHMEDFYALLIILDNNDDDDDDGDDDDDDDDDDDNTNIKGPASGNHHLLENQLHESFKPLGLERVKITELISEMLHCSNMGLMNSKRAEKIACARDKCREALGHDLLEEAMDNLSINGKILSSTTLNDECSNDSNDRNDNRIKKRKSKKRFNDNELYSTFDTFDDDSNDDMSFEIPYVSEAQNLKLRKNPTIGDLFKIKLHDLGFLPKFLLLFLRYPWNNFWHNIVI
;
A
#
# COMPACT_ATOMS: atom_id res chain seq x y z
N MET A 1 -55.16 34.96 30.64
CA MET A 1 -54.68 34.96 29.25
C MET A 1 -53.27 35.52 29.31
N SER A 2 -52.17 34.89 28.93
CA SER A 2 -51.79 33.70 28.14
C SER A 2 -50.31 34.00 27.84
N LEU A 3 -49.31 33.12 27.77
CA LEU A 3 -49.20 31.70 27.47
C LEU A 3 -47.73 31.38 27.80
N TRP A 4 -47.47 30.26 28.46
CA TRP A 4 -46.16 29.61 28.47
C TRP A 4 -45.71 29.27 27.04
N PRO A 5 -44.40 29.04 26.84
CA PRO A 5 -43.95 27.90 26.06
C PRO A 5 -43.17 26.95 26.98
N LEU A 6 -43.78 25.81 27.28
CA LEU A 6 -43.07 24.59 27.63
C LEU A 6 -42.24 24.16 26.41
N GLY A 7 -40.98 23.83 26.68
CA GLY A 7 -40.05 23.19 25.77
C GLY A 7 -38.95 22.53 26.59
N GLU A 8 -39.36 21.78 27.63
CA GLU A 8 -38.51 20.77 28.26
C GLU A 8 -38.29 19.64 27.26
N THR A 9 -37.06 19.46 26.84
CA THR A 9 -36.50 18.16 26.47
C THR A 9 -35.22 17.96 27.29
N LEU A 10 -35.34 17.94 28.62
CA LEU A 10 -34.38 17.22 29.45
C LEU A 10 -34.78 15.75 29.41
N SER A 11 -34.38 15.04 28.36
CA SER A 11 -34.14 13.61 28.49
C SER A 11 -32.88 13.47 29.33
N HIS A 12 -33.00 13.30 30.65
CA HIS A 12 -31.89 12.74 31.41
C HIS A 12 -31.64 11.34 30.83
N SER A 13 -30.60 11.20 30.02
CA SER A 13 -30.23 9.91 29.48
C SER A 13 -29.79 8.99 30.63
N GLY A 14 -29.94 7.67 30.45
CA GLY A 14 -29.43 6.70 31.43
C GLY A 14 -27.93 6.89 31.68
N VAL A 15 -27.20 7.31 30.65
CA VAL A 15 -25.77 7.65 30.69
C VAL A 15 -25.46 8.74 31.72
N ASP A 16 -26.14 9.90 31.67
CA ASP A 16 -25.88 11.01 32.60
C ASP A 16 -26.17 10.63 34.07
N SER A 17 -27.19 9.81 34.30
CA SER A 17 -27.51 9.29 35.64
C SER A 17 -26.39 8.42 36.20
N ILE A 18 -25.83 7.52 35.39
CA ILE A 18 -24.71 6.65 35.77
C ILE A 18 -23.43 7.48 36.00
N LEU A 19 -23.17 8.48 35.15
CA LEU A 19 -22.03 9.37 35.30
C LEU A 19 -22.11 10.19 36.60
N ASP A 20 -23.28 10.73 36.92
CA ASP A 20 -23.49 11.47 38.17
C ASP A 20 -23.26 10.57 39.40
N GLU A 21 -23.74 9.32 39.38
CA GLU A 21 -23.47 8.32 40.42
C GLU A 21 -21.96 8.07 40.56
N TYR A 22 -21.27 7.80 39.45
CA TYR A 22 -19.82 7.59 39.43
C TYR A 22 -19.05 8.80 39.97
N TYR A 23 -19.32 10.01 39.49
CA TYR A 23 -18.58 11.21 39.90
C TYR A 23 -18.83 11.60 41.36
N LEU A 24 -20.00 11.27 41.92
CA LEU A 24 -20.26 11.42 43.36
C LEU A 24 -19.35 10.51 44.19
N ILE A 25 -19.25 9.24 43.83
CA ILE A 25 -18.37 8.26 44.51
C ILE A 25 -16.90 8.62 44.28
N PHE A 26 -16.54 9.00 43.06
CA PHE A 26 -15.19 9.41 42.69
C PHE A 26 -14.70 10.59 43.53
N ARG A 27 -15.56 11.60 43.74
CA ARG A 27 -15.25 12.76 44.60
C ARG A 27 -15.12 12.36 46.06
N SER A 28 -15.99 11.50 46.59
CA SER A 28 -15.88 11.05 47.98
C SER A 28 -14.60 10.26 48.24
N VAL A 29 -14.21 9.38 47.31
CA VAL A 29 -12.96 8.61 47.40
C VAL A 29 -11.73 9.52 47.29
N LYS A 30 -11.71 10.50 46.37
CA LYS A 30 -10.61 11.50 46.28
C LYS A 30 -10.48 12.33 47.55
N CYS A 31 -11.59 12.80 48.12
CA CYS A 31 -11.59 13.55 49.38
C CYS A 31 -11.08 12.71 50.55
N ASN A 32 -11.42 11.41 50.61
CA ASN A 32 -10.91 10.50 51.64
C ASN A 32 -9.40 10.22 51.50
N THR A 33 -8.82 10.34 50.30
CA THR A 33 -7.37 10.25 50.09
C THR A 33 -6.61 11.56 50.36
N ALA A 34 -7.32 12.69 50.50
CA ALA A 34 -6.72 14.01 50.63
C ALA A 34 -7.07 14.67 51.99
N SER A 35 -6.28 14.42 53.05
CA SER A 35 -5.96 15.38 54.14
C SER A 35 -5.17 14.75 55.31
N PRO A 36 -4.40 15.50 56.15
CA PRO A 36 -3.87 16.87 56.01
C PRO A 36 -2.36 17.03 56.35
N ILE A 37 -1.65 17.97 55.70
CA ILE A 37 -0.44 18.62 56.28
C ILE A 37 -0.51 20.13 55.95
N ASP A 38 -0.67 20.94 57.02
CA ASP A 38 -0.45 22.40 57.25
C ASP A 38 -1.03 23.43 56.23
N ASP A 39 -1.68 24.55 56.61
CA ASP A 39 -1.49 25.40 57.79
C ASP A 39 -2.68 26.39 58.00
N CYS A 40 -2.82 26.92 59.22
CA CYS A 40 -3.92 27.75 59.74
C CYS A 40 -4.16 29.13 59.04
N LYS A 41 -5.45 29.57 58.97
CA LYS A 41 -6.01 30.74 59.73
C LYS A 41 -7.45 31.16 59.31
N SER A 42 -8.37 31.15 60.30
CA SER A 42 -9.48 32.10 60.61
C SER A 42 -10.42 32.58 59.47
N LYS A 43 -11.76 32.41 59.47
CA LYS A 43 -12.83 32.82 60.43
C LYS A 43 -14.22 32.42 59.81
N PRO A 44 -15.39 32.54 60.50
CA PRO A 44 -16.30 31.41 60.70
C PRO A 44 -17.72 31.49 60.08
N LEU A 45 -18.34 30.31 60.00
CA LEU A 45 -19.76 29.95 60.19
C LEU A 45 -20.86 30.68 59.41
N THR A 46 -21.50 29.93 58.50
CA THR A 46 -22.97 29.77 58.52
C THR A 46 -23.32 28.40 57.91
N GLU A 47 -23.80 27.47 58.75
CA GLU A 47 -24.68 26.38 58.30
C GLU A 47 -26.11 26.93 58.10
N PRO A 48 -26.98 26.21 57.37
CA PRO A 48 -27.81 25.23 58.05
C PRO A 48 -27.87 23.85 57.36
N GLU A 49 -27.89 22.80 58.21
CA GLU A 49 -28.80 21.62 58.26
C GLU A 49 -29.72 21.43 57.04
N SER A 50 -30.02 20.26 56.47
CA SER A 50 -29.98 18.82 56.81
C SER A 50 -30.19 18.09 55.45
N GLU A 51 -29.88 16.82 55.18
CA GLU A 51 -30.47 15.58 55.72
C GLU A 51 -30.03 14.43 54.76
N PHE A 52 -30.04 13.19 55.25
CA PHE A 52 -29.74 11.90 54.61
C PHE A 52 -28.28 11.41 54.60
N GLY A 53 -28.11 10.27 55.28
CA GLY A 53 -26.84 9.65 55.63
C GLY A 53 -26.02 9.24 54.42
N ALA A 54 -24.78 9.72 54.37
CA ALA A 54 -23.74 9.13 53.54
C ALA A 54 -23.05 8.06 54.39
N GLU A 55 -23.37 6.79 54.12
CA GLU A 55 -22.49 5.69 54.52
C GLU A 55 -21.05 5.98 54.04
N PRO A 56 -20.01 5.59 54.79
CA PRO A 56 -18.64 5.79 54.37
C PRO A 56 -18.40 4.97 53.10
N ARG A 57 -18.50 5.62 51.93
CA ARG A 57 -18.30 4.97 50.64
C ARG A 57 -16.84 4.57 50.52
N ASP A 58 -16.61 3.27 50.41
CA ASP A 58 -15.28 2.65 50.45
C ASP A 58 -14.71 2.54 49.03
N ARG A 59 -13.40 2.29 48.88
CA ARG A 59 -12.76 2.19 47.55
C ARG A 59 -13.39 1.11 46.65
N SER A 60 -14.05 0.11 47.26
CA SER A 60 -14.77 -0.98 46.59
C SER A 60 -16.06 -0.54 45.89
N ASP A 61 -16.60 0.63 46.23
CA ASP A 61 -17.84 1.12 45.61
C ASP A 61 -17.59 1.62 44.18
N LEU A 62 -16.34 1.85 43.81
CA LEU A 62 -15.94 2.29 42.47
C LEU A 62 -15.38 1.09 41.71
N ASN A 63 -16.29 0.30 41.14
CA ASN A 63 -16.04 -1.01 40.53
C ASN A 63 -16.41 -1.03 39.02
N GLN A 64 -16.19 -2.16 38.34
CA GLN A 64 -16.40 -2.31 36.89
C GLN A 64 -17.85 -2.07 36.43
N SER A 65 -18.83 -2.20 37.34
CA SER A 65 -20.27 -2.15 37.00
C SER A 65 -20.70 -0.83 36.35
N PHE A 66 -19.98 0.27 36.61
CA PHE A 66 -20.25 1.55 35.97
C PHE A 66 -19.97 1.53 34.47
N ILE A 67 -18.87 0.91 34.04
CA ILE A 67 -18.57 0.75 32.61
C ILE A 67 -19.55 -0.23 31.98
N ASP A 68 -19.78 -1.38 32.62
CA ASP A 68 -20.65 -2.42 32.07
C ASP A 68 -22.09 -1.89 31.86
N ARG A 69 -22.63 -1.11 32.82
CA ARG A 69 -23.93 -0.45 32.68
C ARG A 69 -23.95 0.59 31.56
N ILE A 70 -22.89 1.40 31.43
CA ILE A 70 -22.79 2.41 30.37
C ILE A 70 -22.78 1.75 28.99
N LEU A 71 -22.09 0.61 28.83
CA LEU A 71 -22.03 -0.11 27.55
C LEU A 71 -23.40 -0.62 27.09
N LEU A 72 -24.34 -0.86 27.99
CA LEU A 72 -25.69 -1.34 27.67
C LEU A 72 -26.69 -0.21 27.37
N GLU A 73 -26.31 1.05 27.56
CA GLU A 73 -27.19 2.20 27.29
C GLU A 73 -27.33 2.46 25.79
N THR A 74 -28.57 2.59 25.32
CA THR A 74 -28.87 2.80 23.89
C THR A 74 -28.44 4.18 23.39
N ALA A 75 -28.40 5.18 24.27
CA ALA A 75 -28.02 6.56 23.96
C ALA A 75 -26.49 6.78 23.92
N LEU A 76 -25.68 5.78 24.29
CA LEU A 76 -24.23 5.91 24.43
C LEU A 76 -23.56 6.44 23.16
N LEU A 77 -23.85 5.83 22.02
CA LEU A 77 -23.20 6.17 20.75
C LEU A 77 -23.65 7.54 20.23
N ASP A 78 -24.94 7.87 20.37
CA ASP A 78 -25.49 9.16 19.96
C ASP A 78 -24.84 10.30 20.76
N GLU A 79 -24.70 10.14 22.09
CA GLU A 79 -24.05 11.14 22.95
C GLU A 79 -22.56 11.31 22.68
N LEU A 80 -21.89 10.25 22.23
CA LEU A 80 -20.46 10.25 21.93
C LEU A 80 -20.15 10.88 20.57
N ASP A 81 -20.98 10.63 19.54
CA ASP A 81 -20.76 11.09 18.17
C ASP A 81 -21.28 12.51 17.91
N GLU A 82 -22.30 12.98 18.63
CA GLU A 82 -22.78 14.38 18.52
C GLU A 82 -21.86 15.37 19.25
N GLY A 83 -20.82 14.90 19.94
CA GLY A 83 -19.95 15.75 20.77
C GLY A 83 -20.71 16.41 21.92
N ALA A 84 -21.82 15.80 22.35
CA ALA A 84 -22.75 16.40 23.31
C ALA A 84 -22.28 16.20 24.77
N ASN A 85 -21.49 15.16 25.06
CA ASN A 85 -21.15 14.77 26.43
C ASN A 85 -19.63 14.69 26.72
N ASP A 86 -19.01 15.84 27.01
CA ASP A 86 -17.59 15.90 27.42
C ASP A 86 -17.30 15.06 28.68
N ARG A 87 -18.29 14.92 29.58
CA ARG A 87 -18.13 14.14 30.82
C ARG A 87 -18.00 12.66 30.56
N LEU A 88 -18.68 12.15 29.53
CA LEU A 88 -18.58 10.77 29.07
C LEU A 88 -17.21 10.51 28.46
N VAL A 89 -16.71 11.43 27.63
CA VAL A 89 -15.36 11.32 27.04
C VAL A 89 -14.29 11.33 28.14
N ASP A 90 -14.41 12.22 29.13
CA ASP A 90 -13.52 12.27 30.30
C ASP A 90 -13.63 11.00 31.15
N PHE A 91 -14.84 10.47 31.34
CA PHE A 91 -15.05 9.21 32.05
C PHE A 91 -14.33 8.07 31.35
N ILE A 92 -14.44 7.96 30.02
CA ILE A 92 -13.79 6.91 29.23
C ILE A 92 -12.27 7.07 29.24
N CYS A 93 -11.76 8.28 28.99
CA CYS A 93 -10.32 8.53 28.81
C CYS A 93 -9.53 8.65 30.12
N LEU A 94 -10.10 9.28 31.15
CA LEU A 94 -9.42 9.64 32.41
C LEU A 94 -9.97 8.89 33.63
N GLY A 95 -11.09 8.19 33.48
CA GLY A 95 -11.70 7.41 34.55
C GLY A 95 -10.93 6.13 34.87
N TYR A 96 -11.13 5.65 36.10
CA TYR A 96 -10.55 4.41 36.60
C TYR A 96 -11.47 3.78 37.64
N PHE A 97 -11.38 2.47 37.83
CA PHE A 97 -12.03 1.74 38.92
C PHE A 97 -11.02 0.87 39.68
N PHE A 98 -11.45 0.29 40.82
CA PHE A 98 -10.66 -0.67 41.58
C PHE A 98 -11.20 -2.08 41.33
N ASP A 99 -10.33 -2.96 40.84
CA ASP A 99 -10.62 -4.40 40.71
C ASP A 99 -10.73 -5.07 42.10
N ASP A 100 -11.19 -6.31 42.16
CA ASP A 100 -11.34 -7.14 43.38
C ASP A 100 -10.04 -7.24 44.20
N ARG A 101 -8.89 -7.02 43.55
CA ARG A 101 -7.56 -6.98 44.17
C ARG A 101 -7.16 -5.59 44.69
N ALA A 102 -8.07 -4.63 44.69
CA ALA A 102 -7.86 -3.21 44.99
C ALA A 102 -6.80 -2.52 44.10
N GLN A 103 -6.60 -3.03 42.88
CA GLN A 103 -5.71 -2.42 41.88
C GLN A 103 -6.49 -1.42 41.02
N GLN A 104 -5.89 -0.27 40.76
CA GLN A 104 -6.46 0.75 39.89
C GLN A 104 -6.39 0.29 38.42
N VAL A 105 -7.53 0.23 37.75
CA VAL A 105 -7.68 -0.12 36.33
C VAL A 105 -8.31 1.07 35.60
N ASN A 106 -7.64 1.57 34.57
CA ASN A 106 -8.18 2.66 33.74
C ASN A 106 -9.29 2.14 32.83
N HIS A 107 -10.32 2.95 32.61
CA HIS A 107 -11.48 2.56 31.79
C HIS A 107 -11.08 2.18 30.36
N MET A 108 -10.21 2.97 29.70
CA MET A 108 -9.68 2.62 28.36
C MET A 108 -8.97 1.26 28.34
N ASN A 109 -8.12 0.98 29.32
CA ASN A 109 -7.39 -0.29 29.37
C ASN A 109 -8.35 -1.46 29.55
N TYR A 110 -9.36 -1.31 30.40
CA TYR A 110 -10.41 -2.32 30.58
C TYR A 110 -11.18 -2.58 29.28
N LEU A 111 -11.59 -1.53 28.56
CA LEU A 111 -12.27 -1.68 27.26
C LEU A 111 -11.40 -2.38 26.22
N VAL A 112 -10.10 -2.06 26.18
CA VAL A 112 -9.12 -2.72 25.30
C VAL A 112 -8.97 -4.19 25.65
N ASP A 113 -8.76 -4.50 26.93
CA ASP A 113 -8.57 -5.87 27.41
C ASP A 113 -9.82 -6.71 27.15
N MET A 114 -11.00 -6.15 27.38
CA MET A 114 -12.30 -6.76 27.11
C MET A 114 -12.52 -7.02 25.62
N LEU A 115 -12.24 -6.05 24.75
CA LEU A 115 -12.32 -6.23 23.30
C LEU A 115 -11.40 -7.38 22.85
N MET A 116 -10.15 -7.37 23.28
CA MET A 116 -9.16 -8.38 22.90
C MET A 116 -9.51 -9.77 23.45
N ALA A 117 -10.06 -9.86 24.65
CA ALA A 117 -10.53 -11.11 25.24
C ALA A 117 -11.68 -11.71 24.41
N TYR A 118 -12.71 -10.93 24.11
CA TYR A 118 -13.83 -11.38 23.30
C TYR A 118 -13.40 -11.79 21.88
N LEU A 119 -12.53 -11.02 21.23
CA LEU A 119 -12.02 -11.38 19.90
C LEU A 119 -11.22 -12.70 19.92
N LYS A 120 -10.40 -12.93 20.96
CA LYS A 120 -9.66 -14.19 21.14
C LYS A 120 -10.60 -15.38 21.39
N ASP A 121 -11.68 -15.17 22.14
CA ASP A 121 -12.68 -16.22 22.42
C ASP A 121 -13.53 -16.53 21.17
N ILE A 122 -13.88 -15.52 20.37
CA ILE A 122 -14.56 -15.70 19.08
C ILE A 122 -13.66 -16.46 18.09
N ASP A 123 -12.35 -16.15 18.02
CA ASP A 123 -11.42 -16.88 17.16
C ASP A 123 -11.30 -18.35 17.57
N ARG A 124 -11.27 -18.65 18.88
CA ARG A 124 -11.20 -20.03 19.40
C ARG A 124 -12.45 -20.85 19.16
N THR A 125 -13.63 -20.23 19.27
CA THR A 125 -14.93 -20.93 19.21
C THR A 125 -15.47 -21.11 17.79
N GLY A 126 -14.89 -20.41 16.81
CA GLY A 126 -15.12 -20.65 15.38
C GLY A 126 -16.53 -20.31 14.91
N TYR A 127 -17.10 -19.18 15.35
CA TYR A 127 -18.43 -18.69 14.94
C TYR A 127 -19.56 -19.71 15.13
N ARG A 128 -19.61 -20.39 16.28
CA ARG A 128 -20.76 -21.24 16.66
C ARG A 128 -22.00 -20.44 17.14
N THR A 129 -22.26 -19.28 16.55
CA THR A 129 -23.55 -18.57 16.66
C THR A 129 -24.05 -18.26 15.26
N SER A 130 -24.61 -19.29 14.62
CA SER A 130 -25.20 -19.26 13.27
C SER A 130 -26.51 -18.44 13.17
N PHE A 131 -26.61 -17.26 13.80
CA PHE A 131 -27.88 -16.52 13.83
C PHE A 131 -27.83 -15.01 13.49
N LEU A 132 -26.68 -14.37 13.29
CA LEU A 132 -26.64 -12.90 13.42
C LEU A 132 -26.09 -12.10 12.23
N LEU A 133 -26.40 -12.50 10.99
CA LEU A 133 -26.08 -11.63 9.83
C LEU A 133 -27.29 -11.06 9.07
N GLU A 134 -28.54 -11.35 9.44
CA GLU A 134 -29.68 -10.85 8.64
C GLU A 134 -30.90 -10.31 9.42
N SER A 135 -30.88 -10.18 10.75
CA SER A 135 -32.14 -9.83 11.48
C SER A 135 -32.08 -8.73 12.53
N SER A 136 -30.93 -8.12 12.83
CA SER A 136 -30.83 -7.20 13.97
C SER A 136 -31.38 -5.78 13.74
N PHE A 137 -31.94 -5.48 12.56
CA PHE A 137 -32.57 -4.18 12.29
C PHE A 137 -34.03 -4.07 12.77
N HIS A 138 -34.63 -5.13 13.34
CA HIS A 138 -35.98 -5.05 13.89
C HIS A 138 -36.08 -5.66 15.29
N GLN A 139 -35.95 -4.80 16.30
CA GLN A 139 -36.49 -5.04 17.63
C GLN A 139 -38.01 -5.20 17.55
N THR A 140 -38.53 -6.41 17.80
CA THR A 140 -39.78 -6.63 18.53
C THR A 140 -39.83 -8.06 19.08
N GLY A 141 -39.96 -8.20 20.40
CA GLY A 141 -40.72 -9.30 21.02
C GLY A 141 -39.93 -10.41 21.71
N GLU A 142 -40.03 -10.40 23.05
CA GLU A 142 -39.98 -11.53 23.98
C GLU A 142 -38.63 -12.28 24.17
N TYR A 143 -37.87 -11.80 25.17
CA TYR A 143 -36.72 -12.50 25.76
C TYR A 143 -37.21 -13.62 26.70
N ASN A 144 -36.64 -14.83 26.56
CA ASN A 144 -36.71 -15.90 27.55
C ASN A 144 -35.34 -16.01 28.25
N ASP A 145 -35.37 -16.08 29.58
CA ASP A 145 -34.25 -16.11 30.53
C ASP A 145 -33.30 -17.32 30.36
N GLN A 146 -32.36 -17.24 29.41
CA GLN A 146 -31.08 -17.97 29.40
C GLN A 146 -30.01 -17.05 28.79
N ASP A 147 -29.65 -16.00 29.54
CA ASP A 147 -28.72 -14.94 29.13
C ASP A 147 -27.26 -15.42 29.11
N ASP A 148 -26.84 -16.05 28.01
CA ASP A 148 -25.47 -15.88 27.54
C ASP A 148 -25.49 -14.61 26.66
N GLU A 149 -25.15 -13.45 27.22
CA GLU A 149 -25.05 -12.20 26.47
C GLU A 149 -24.11 -12.39 25.27
N ASP A 150 -24.54 -11.97 24.07
CA ASP A 150 -23.77 -12.17 22.84
C ASP A 150 -22.46 -11.37 22.90
N PRO A 151 -21.28 -12.02 22.93
CA PRO A 151 -19.98 -11.35 22.96
C PRO A 151 -19.79 -10.38 21.78
N MET A 152 -20.45 -10.63 20.65
CA MET A 152 -20.37 -9.77 19.47
C MET A 152 -21.03 -8.41 19.70
N LEU A 153 -22.06 -8.33 20.56
CA LEU A 153 -22.69 -7.06 20.93
C LEU A 153 -21.66 -6.13 21.57
N TYR A 154 -20.95 -6.63 22.58
CA TYR A 154 -19.89 -5.88 23.25
C TYR A 154 -18.76 -5.48 22.31
N VAL A 155 -18.31 -6.40 21.45
CA VAL A 155 -17.28 -6.09 20.44
C VAL A 155 -17.72 -4.96 19.51
N ASN A 156 -18.97 -4.97 19.04
CA ASN A 156 -19.51 -3.93 18.16
C ASN A 156 -19.65 -2.58 18.88
N ILE A 157 -20.07 -2.57 20.15
CA ILE A 157 -20.19 -1.35 20.95
C ILE A 157 -18.80 -0.77 21.22
N ILE A 158 -17.86 -1.57 21.74
CA ILE A 158 -16.50 -1.11 22.06
C ILE A 158 -15.78 -0.63 20.79
N SER A 159 -15.88 -1.37 19.68
CA SER A 159 -15.28 -0.93 18.42
C SER A 159 -15.89 0.38 17.90
N SER A 160 -17.18 0.63 18.15
CA SER A 160 -17.84 1.89 17.80
C SER A 160 -17.36 3.04 18.70
N ILE A 161 -17.17 2.81 20.00
CA ILE A 161 -16.56 3.80 20.91
C ILE A 161 -15.16 4.18 20.43
N PHE A 162 -14.33 3.20 20.06
CA PHE A 162 -12.96 3.42 19.58
C PHE A 162 -12.91 4.14 18.23
N CYS A 163 -13.95 4.00 17.41
CA CYS A 163 -14.09 4.67 16.11
C CYS A 163 -14.91 5.97 16.19
N SER A 164 -15.24 6.44 17.40
CA SER A 164 -15.98 7.69 17.57
C SER A 164 -15.17 8.89 17.09
N LYS A 165 -15.86 9.98 16.77
CA LYS A 165 -15.22 11.23 16.29
C LYS A 165 -14.47 12.01 17.38
N SER A 166 -14.41 11.49 18.60
CA SER A 166 -13.72 12.14 19.70
C SER A 166 -12.20 12.04 19.53
N LYS A 167 -11.55 13.20 19.33
CA LYS A 167 -10.09 13.29 19.22
C LYS A 167 -9.36 12.75 20.44
N LEU A 168 -9.92 12.93 21.64
CA LEU A 168 -9.28 12.46 22.88
C LEU A 168 -9.19 10.93 22.93
N ILE A 169 -10.26 10.24 22.49
CA ILE A 169 -10.30 8.78 22.45
C ILE A 169 -9.30 8.27 21.41
N THR A 170 -9.35 8.79 20.18
CA THR A 170 -8.43 8.35 19.11
C THR A 170 -6.97 8.68 19.41
N GLU A 171 -6.67 9.81 20.04
CA GLU A 171 -5.32 10.17 20.50
C GLU A 171 -4.80 9.28 21.62
N SER A 172 -5.66 8.90 22.56
CA SER A 172 -5.31 7.99 23.66
C SER A 172 -5.00 6.59 23.13
N LEU A 173 -5.85 6.09 22.22
CA LEU A 173 -5.65 4.82 21.55
C LEU A 173 -4.34 4.80 20.73
N ALA A 174 -4.11 5.83 19.90
CA ALA A 174 -2.89 5.94 19.09
C ALA A 174 -1.59 6.07 19.91
N GLN A 175 -1.66 6.47 21.17
CA GLN A 175 -0.50 6.53 22.08
C GLN A 175 -0.22 5.19 22.78
N SER A 176 -1.21 4.32 22.86
CA SER A 176 -1.09 3.04 23.57
C SER A 176 -0.44 1.96 22.70
N LEU A 177 0.90 1.90 22.75
CA LEU A 177 1.66 0.83 22.07
C LEU A 177 1.19 -0.61 22.39
N PRO A 178 0.80 -0.96 23.65
CA PRO A 178 0.30 -2.30 23.95
C PRO A 178 -0.99 -2.64 23.19
N PHE A 179 -1.90 -1.67 23.07
CA PHE A 179 -3.15 -1.84 22.32
C PHE A 179 -2.86 -2.01 20.83
N LEU A 180 -2.06 -1.11 20.23
CA LEU A 180 -1.71 -1.18 18.82
C LEU A 180 -1.00 -2.49 18.46
N SER A 181 -0.14 -2.99 19.36
CA SER A 181 0.52 -4.29 19.19
C SER A 181 -0.50 -5.43 19.26
N SER A 182 -1.40 -5.40 20.25
CA SER A 182 -2.49 -6.38 20.38
C SER A 182 -3.44 -6.35 19.18
N LEU A 183 -3.69 -5.18 18.62
CA LEU A 183 -4.51 -5.00 17.42
C LEU A 183 -3.85 -5.66 16.21
N LEU A 184 -2.53 -5.54 16.03
CA LEU A 184 -1.80 -6.24 14.97
C LEU A 184 -1.67 -7.75 15.22
N GLU A 185 -1.66 -8.22 16.47
CA GLU A 185 -1.71 -9.65 16.80
C GLU A 185 -2.97 -10.33 16.22
N ILE A 186 -4.04 -9.56 15.99
CA ILE A 186 -5.26 -10.06 15.34
C ILE A 186 -4.92 -10.67 13.98
N LEU A 187 -3.97 -10.11 13.21
CA LEU A 187 -3.54 -10.69 11.93
C LEU A 187 -3.00 -12.14 12.07
N GLN A 188 -2.63 -12.59 13.26
CA GLN A 188 -2.17 -13.97 13.48
C GLN A 188 -3.32 -14.96 13.77
N PHE A 189 -4.56 -14.48 13.87
CA PHE A 189 -5.73 -15.29 14.18
C PHE A 189 -6.07 -16.23 13.03
N LYS A 190 -6.57 -17.43 13.36
CA LYS A 190 -6.77 -18.49 12.37
C LYS A 190 -7.94 -18.20 11.44
N ASN A 191 -8.97 -17.51 11.94
CA ASN A 191 -10.22 -17.28 11.21
C ASN A 191 -10.20 -16.06 10.28
N ILE A 192 -9.11 -15.29 10.22
CA ILE A 192 -9.02 -14.10 9.33
C ILE A 192 -8.83 -14.47 7.85
N ARG A 193 -8.59 -15.75 7.57
CA ARG A 193 -8.42 -16.27 6.21
C ARG A 193 -9.69 -16.21 5.35
N THR A 194 -10.83 -15.79 5.90
CA THR A 194 -12.10 -15.65 5.17
C THR A 194 -12.58 -14.20 5.19
N GLU A 195 -13.07 -13.71 4.05
CA GLU A 195 -13.54 -12.33 3.89
C GLU A 195 -14.74 -12.00 4.79
N ASN A 196 -15.60 -12.99 5.08
CA ASN A 196 -16.84 -12.82 5.86
C ASN A 196 -16.63 -12.97 7.37
N CYS A 197 -15.46 -12.58 7.89
CA CYS A 197 -15.10 -12.72 9.30
C CYS A 197 -15.44 -11.42 10.07
N PRO A 198 -16.43 -11.40 10.98
CA PRO A 198 -16.70 -10.25 11.86
C PRO A 198 -15.46 -9.66 12.56
N ILE A 199 -14.51 -10.51 12.99
CA ILE A 199 -13.23 -10.05 13.55
C ILE A 199 -12.47 -9.16 12.57
N LEU A 200 -12.45 -9.52 11.28
CA LEU A 200 -11.79 -8.74 10.23
C LEU A 200 -12.49 -7.37 10.05
N ALA A 201 -13.83 -7.34 10.06
CA ALA A 201 -14.57 -6.09 9.95
C ALA A 201 -14.25 -5.13 11.11
N VAL A 202 -14.19 -5.65 12.35
CA VAL A 202 -13.81 -4.87 13.54
C VAL A 202 -12.36 -4.39 13.46
N PHE A 203 -11.45 -5.28 13.06
CA PHE A 203 -10.04 -4.94 12.86
C PHE A 203 -9.88 -3.79 11.86
N LEU A 204 -10.50 -3.89 10.68
CA LEU A 204 -10.43 -2.87 9.64
C LEU A 204 -11.05 -1.56 10.11
N LYS A 205 -12.23 -1.60 10.73
CA LYS A 205 -12.92 -0.41 11.24
C LYS A 205 -12.03 0.41 12.18
N ILE A 206 -11.37 -0.24 13.14
CA ILE A 206 -10.48 0.42 14.10
C ILE A 206 -9.21 0.94 13.42
N ASN A 207 -8.55 0.10 12.59
CA ASN A 207 -7.30 0.51 11.95
C ASN A 207 -7.51 1.65 10.93
N GLU A 208 -8.61 1.64 10.17
CA GLU A 208 -8.95 2.73 9.25
C GLU A 208 -9.22 4.03 10.02
N SER A 209 -10.00 3.98 11.10
CA SER A 209 -10.24 5.15 11.94
C SER A 209 -8.93 5.74 12.48
N LEU A 210 -8.01 4.91 13.00
CA LEU A 210 -6.71 5.36 13.49
C LEU A 210 -5.80 5.92 12.39
N LEU A 211 -5.83 5.30 11.20
CA LEU A 211 -5.06 5.75 10.04
C LEU A 211 -5.48 7.15 9.58
N PHE A 212 -6.78 7.44 9.54
CA PHE A 212 -7.29 8.73 9.06
C PHE A 212 -7.29 9.83 10.13
N GLU A 213 -7.68 9.51 11.38
CA GLU A 213 -7.77 10.53 12.45
C GLU A 213 -6.41 10.85 13.08
N GLN A 214 -5.48 9.87 13.13
CA GLN A 214 -4.17 10.00 13.77
C GLN A 214 -3.03 9.49 12.86
N THR A 215 -3.06 9.86 11.58
CA THR A 215 -2.14 9.37 10.53
C THR A 215 -0.67 9.36 10.96
N SER A 216 -0.14 10.47 11.49
CA SER A 216 1.28 10.58 11.84
C SER A 216 1.69 9.61 12.95
N LYS A 217 0.92 9.53 14.04
CA LYS A 217 1.21 8.64 15.18
C LYS A 217 1.03 7.18 14.78
N TYR A 218 -0.06 6.85 14.09
CA TYR A 218 -0.34 5.49 13.65
C TYR A 218 0.71 4.99 12.66
N LEU A 219 1.11 5.80 11.67
CA LEU A 219 2.16 5.41 10.71
C LEU A 219 3.53 5.25 11.37
N ASN A 220 3.85 6.03 12.40
CA ASN A 220 5.09 5.82 13.16
C ASN A 220 5.09 4.46 13.88
N PHE A 221 3.95 4.06 14.44
CA PHE A 221 3.79 2.70 14.97
C PHE A 221 3.86 1.65 13.85
N PHE A 222 3.16 1.84 12.73
CA PHE A 222 3.17 0.91 11.60
C PHE A 222 4.60 0.67 11.08
N LYS A 223 5.39 1.75 10.94
CA LYS A 223 6.81 1.70 10.54
C LYS A 223 7.74 1.05 11.57
N SER A 224 7.31 0.89 12.82
CA SER A 224 8.11 0.20 13.85
C SER A 224 8.06 -1.33 13.73
N GLN A 225 7.16 -1.87 12.91
CA GLN A 225 6.93 -3.30 12.77
C GLN A 225 7.82 -3.89 11.67
N MET A 226 8.75 -4.78 12.03
CA MET A 226 9.76 -5.32 11.10
C MET A 226 9.19 -6.28 10.04
N ASP A 227 8.13 -7.03 10.38
CA ASP A 227 7.58 -8.10 9.53
C ASP A 227 6.16 -7.77 9.02
N ILE A 228 5.80 -6.48 8.98
CA ILE A 228 4.42 -6.07 8.66
C ILE A 228 4.04 -6.44 7.22
N VAL A 229 4.95 -6.30 6.26
CA VAL A 229 4.72 -6.73 4.88
C VAL A 229 4.44 -8.23 4.84
N ASP A 230 5.22 -9.05 5.54
CA ASP A 230 5.00 -10.51 5.57
C ASP A 230 3.64 -10.86 6.20
N ASN A 231 3.24 -10.15 7.25
CA ASN A 231 1.94 -10.34 7.88
C ASN A 231 0.77 -10.06 6.92
N PHE A 232 0.84 -9.00 6.11
CA PHE A 232 -0.17 -8.71 5.09
C PHE A 232 -0.13 -9.71 3.93
N LEU A 233 1.06 -10.06 3.44
CA LEU A 233 1.22 -10.99 2.32
C LEU A 233 0.81 -12.43 2.66
N ASN A 234 0.88 -12.84 3.93
CA ASN A 234 0.32 -14.11 4.40
C ASN A 234 -1.21 -14.20 4.23
N HIS A 235 -1.88 -13.06 4.08
CA HIS A 235 -3.34 -12.93 3.86
C HIS A 235 -3.64 -12.28 2.52
N ILE A 236 -2.78 -12.48 1.51
CA ILE A 236 -2.93 -11.81 0.21
C ILE A 236 -4.25 -12.12 -0.51
N GLU A 237 -4.87 -13.27 -0.24
CA GLU A 237 -6.19 -13.62 -0.78
C GLU A 237 -7.36 -12.89 -0.08
N VAL A 238 -7.12 -12.21 1.04
CA VAL A 238 -8.15 -11.46 1.78
C VAL A 238 -8.21 -10.03 1.26
N SER A 239 -9.06 -9.79 0.25
CA SER A 239 -9.14 -8.52 -0.47
C SER A 239 -9.26 -7.28 0.44
N PRO A 240 -10.12 -7.26 1.49
CA PRO A 240 -10.24 -6.09 2.37
C PRO A 240 -8.94 -5.71 3.12
N LEU A 241 -8.09 -6.69 3.48
CA LEU A 241 -6.79 -6.41 4.13
C LEU A 241 -5.80 -5.79 3.14
N ILE A 242 -5.80 -6.27 1.90
CA ILE A 242 -4.94 -5.73 0.85
C ILE A 242 -5.40 -4.34 0.43
N GLU A 243 -6.71 -4.09 0.37
CA GLU A 243 -7.25 -2.75 0.17
C GLU A 243 -6.85 -1.79 1.29
N PHE A 244 -6.84 -2.25 2.55
CA PHE A 244 -6.31 -1.46 3.66
C PHE A 244 -4.81 -1.14 3.49
N LEU A 245 -3.98 -2.10 3.06
CA LEU A 245 -2.57 -1.84 2.75
C LEU A 245 -2.43 -0.77 1.65
N ILE A 246 -3.27 -0.81 0.63
CA ILE A 246 -3.31 0.21 -0.43
C ILE A 246 -3.72 1.58 0.15
N LYS A 247 -4.71 1.65 1.06
CA LYS A 247 -5.08 2.89 1.77
C LYS A 247 -3.91 3.44 2.60
N VAL A 248 -3.13 2.57 3.24
CA VAL A 248 -1.90 2.97 3.95
C VAL A 248 -0.88 3.59 2.99
N VAL A 249 -0.67 3.00 1.81
CA VAL A 249 0.20 3.56 0.75
C VAL A 249 -0.32 4.91 0.25
N LEU A 250 -1.64 5.06 0.07
CA LEU A 250 -2.28 6.29 -0.39
C LEU A 250 -2.08 7.49 0.55
N THR A 251 -1.67 7.27 1.80
CA THR A 251 -1.33 8.36 2.73
C THR A 251 -0.10 9.16 2.30
N ASP A 252 0.77 8.58 1.47
CA ASP A 252 2.05 9.16 1.09
C ASP A 252 1.94 10.06 -0.15
N GLN A 253 1.26 11.18 0.06
CA GLN A 253 1.00 12.18 -0.97
C GLN A 253 2.23 13.05 -1.23
N THR A 254 2.36 13.54 -2.47
CA THR A 254 3.49 14.40 -2.89
C THR A 254 3.64 15.66 -2.01
N GLU A 255 2.54 16.27 -1.58
CA GLU A 255 2.55 17.48 -0.74
C GLU A 255 2.83 17.19 0.75
N SER A 256 2.64 15.94 1.19
CA SER A 256 2.76 15.52 2.59
C SER A 256 3.30 14.09 2.65
N PRO A 257 4.61 13.91 2.37
CA PRO A 257 5.23 12.59 2.38
C PRO A 257 5.26 12.03 3.79
N THR A 258 4.76 10.81 3.96
CA THR A 258 4.73 10.07 5.23
C THR A 258 5.93 9.13 5.38
N GLY A 259 6.62 8.84 4.28
CA GLY A 259 7.78 7.95 4.25
C GLY A 259 7.41 6.46 4.23
N ILE A 260 6.13 6.13 3.98
CA ILE A 260 5.66 4.74 4.00
C ILE A 260 6.14 3.94 2.79
N ILE A 261 6.32 4.60 1.64
CA ILE A 261 6.77 3.94 0.41
C ILE A 261 8.23 3.48 0.57
N GLU A 262 9.10 4.32 1.14
CA GLU A 262 10.49 3.93 1.44
C GLU A 262 10.52 2.75 2.41
N PHE A 263 9.69 2.78 3.46
CA PHE A 263 9.57 1.69 4.43
C PHE A 263 9.11 0.37 3.78
N LEU A 264 8.09 0.40 2.92
CA LEU A 264 7.62 -0.80 2.21
C LEU A 264 8.65 -1.31 1.20
N HIS A 265 9.43 -0.41 0.61
CA HIS A 265 10.57 -0.77 -0.23
C HIS A 265 11.66 -1.48 0.56
N GLU A 266 12.03 -0.98 1.75
CA GLU A 266 12.99 -1.62 2.66
C GLU A 266 12.54 -3.02 3.10
N GLN A 267 11.23 -3.23 3.27
CA GLN A 267 10.64 -4.54 3.58
C GLN A 267 10.46 -5.47 2.38
N ASN A 268 10.95 -5.07 1.19
CA ASN A 268 10.89 -5.85 -0.04
C ASN A 268 9.47 -6.26 -0.43
N LEU A 269 8.52 -5.32 -0.42
CA LEU A 269 7.14 -5.58 -0.88
C LEU A 269 7.10 -6.11 -2.33
N ILE A 270 7.74 -5.40 -3.28
CA ILE A 270 7.72 -5.79 -4.70
C ILE A 270 8.38 -7.16 -4.94
N PRO A 271 9.60 -7.43 -4.42
CA PRO A 271 10.24 -8.74 -4.60
C PRO A 271 9.40 -9.89 -4.02
N LYS A 272 8.82 -9.71 -2.84
CA LYS A 272 7.97 -10.74 -2.20
C LYS A 272 6.71 -11.02 -3.03
N CYS A 273 6.07 -9.99 -3.58
CA CYS A 273 4.92 -10.16 -4.48
C CYS A 273 5.29 -10.94 -5.76
N LEU A 274 6.43 -10.62 -6.39
CA LEU A 274 6.89 -11.32 -7.59
C LEU A 274 7.25 -12.78 -7.31
N ASN A 275 7.79 -13.09 -6.13
CA ASN A 275 8.10 -14.47 -5.73
C ASN A 275 6.85 -15.35 -5.59
N PHE A 276 5.65 -14.77 -5.42
CA PHE A 276 4.42 -15.55 -5.46
C PHE A 276 4.09 -16.08 -6.85
N LEU A 277 4.67 -15.53 -7.93
CA LEU A 277 4.43 -15.94 -9.31
C LEU A 277 5.23 -17.20 -9.68
N ASP A 278 5.03 -18.27 -8.92
CA ASP A 278 5.63 -19.59 -9.13
C ASP A 278 4.52 -20.66 -9.11
N ASN A 279 4.29 -21.29 -10.26
CA ASN A 279 3.26 -22.31 -10.45
C ASN A 279 3.51 -23.58 -9.64
N SER A 280 4.76 -23.83 -9.25
CA SER A 280 5.12 -25.02 -8.47
C SER A 280 4.87 -24.85 -6.97
N MET A 281 4.86 -23.61 -6.48
CA MET A 281 4.83 -23.29 -5.05
C MET A 281 3.49 -22.70 -4.59
N TYR A 282 2.81 -21.93 -5.46
CA TYR A 282 1.66 -21.14 -5.06
C TYR A 282 0.43 -21.40 -5.94
N SER A 283 -0.76 -21.31 -5.33
CA SER A 283 -2.03 -21.48 -6.02
C SER A 283 -2.29 -20.32 -7.00
N PRO A 284 -3.13 -20.53 -8.04
CA PRO A 284 -3.56 -19.44 -8.93
C PRO A 284 -4.23 -18.28 -8.18
N GLY A 285 -4.90 -18.54 -7.05
CA GLY A 285 -5.54 -17.51 -6.21
C GLY A 285 -4.52 -16.54 -5.62
N ILE A 286 -3.49 -17.06 -4.94
CA ILE A 286 -2.37 -16.27 -4.39
C ILE A 286 -1.66 -15.46 -5.48
N GLN A 287 -1.37 -16.10 -6.61
CA GLN A 287 -0.72 -15.45 -7.75
C GLN A 287 -1.56 -14.29 -8.28
N ASN A 288 -2.86 -14.51 -8.47
CA ASN A 288 -3.78 -13.48 -8.95
C ASN A 288 -3.88 -12.32 -7.96
N SER A 289 -4.04 -12.59 -6.66
CA SER A 289 -4.10 -11.53 -5.65
C SER A 289 -2.80 -10.74 -5.55
N SER A 290 -1.64 -11.39 -5.69
CA SER A 290 -0.34 -10.71 -5.80
C SER A 290 -0.28 -9.78 -7.03
N GLY A 291 -0.74 -10.28 -8.17
CA GLY A 291 -0.86 -9.50 -9.40
C GLY A 291 -1.78 -8.30 -9.25
N GLU A 292 -2.96 -8.47 -8.65
CA GLU A 292 -3.91 -7.37 -8.40
C GLU A 292 -3.33 -6.32 -7.47
N LEU A 293 -2.62 -6.71 -6.39
CA LEU A 293 -1.92 -5.77 -5.52
C LEU A 293 -0.89 -4.95 -6.30
N LEU A 294 -0.03 -5.60 -7.09
CA LEU A 294 0.97 -4.89 -7.91
C LEU A 294 0.33 -3.95 -8.92
N LYS A 295 -0.74 -4.37 -9.61
CA LYS A 295 -1.49 -3.53 -10.55
C LYS A 295 -2.18 -2.36 -9.86
N ALA A 296 -2.72 -2.55 -8.67
CA ALA A 296 -3.33 -1.48 -7.88
C ALA A 296 -2.27 -0.45 -7.48
N LEU A 297 -1.09 -0.89 -7.02
CA LEU A 297 0.04 -0.01 -6.71
C LEU A 297 0.50 0.77 -7.94
N ILE A 298 0.61 0.12 -9.10
CA ILE A 298 0.93 0.80 -10.38
C ILE A 298 -0.15 1.85 -10.70
N SER A 299 -1.43 1.51 -10.53
CA SER A 299 -2.57 2.36 -10.89
C SER A 299 -2.66 3.65 -10.06
N ILE A 300 -2.33 3.62 -8.77
CA ILE A 300 -2.30 4.83 -7.92
C ILE A 300 -1.02 5.67 -8.12
N SER A 301 -0.03 5.10 -8.81
CA SER A 301 1.32 5.66 -9.00
C SER A 301 1.57 6.16 -10.42
N THR A 302 0.50 6.46 -11.18
CA THR A 302 0.60 6.92 -12.58
C THR A 302 1.45 8.16 -12.73
N ASN A 303 2.13 8.32 -13.88
CA ASN A 303 2.92 9.52 -14.18
C ASN A 303 2.08 10.81 -14.25
N PHE A 304 0.78 10.69 -14.50
CA PHE A 304 -0.14 11.82 -14.63
C PHE A 304 -1.19 11.78 -13.53
N LYS A 305 -1.61 12.98 -13.10
CA LYS A 305 -2.55 13.17 -11.99
C LYS A 305 -3.97 12.80 -12.42
N LEU A 306 -4.54 11.78 -11.80
CA LEU A 306 -5.84 11.20 -12.14
C LEU A 306 -6.92 11.40 -11.05
N ASP A 307 -6.85 12.48 -10.25
CA ASP A 307 -7.74 12.87 -9.12
C ASP A 307 -7.12 12.73 -7.71
N THR A 308 -7.94 12.48 -6.67
CA THR A 308 -7.59 12.54 -5.23
C THR A 308 -6.87 11.30 -4.71
N LEU A 309 -6.96 10.16 -5.41
CA LEU A 309 -6.34 8.88 -5.03
C LEU A 309 -5.04 8.64 -5.81
N TRP A 310 -4.20 9.67 -5.87
CA TRP A 310 -2.98 9.67 -6.67
C TRP A 310 -1.77 10.04 -5.80
N ILE A 311 -0.75 9.18 -5.81
CA ILE A 311 0.53 9.40 -5.11
C ILE A 311 1.68 9.72 -6.07
N GLY A 312 1.45 9.57 -7.38
CA GLY A 312 2.45 9.78 -8.41
C GLY A 312 3.53 8.70 -8.48
N PRO A 313 4.47 8.85 -9.43
CA PRO A 313 5.63 7.96 -9.55
C PRO A 313 6.37 7.88 -8.22
N ASN A 314 6.92 6.71 -7.91
CA ASN A 314 7.56 6.49 -6.62
C ASN A 314 8.59 5.37 -6.68
N LEU A 315 9.25 5.15 -5.55
CA LEU A 315 10.35 4.19 -5.41
C LEU A 315 9.92 2.74 -5.67
N LEU A 316 8.70 2.33 -5.27
CA LEU A 316 8.22 0.96 -5.47
C LEU A 316 8.03 0.64 -6.95
N ILE A 317 7.40 1.54 -7.71
CA ILE A 317 7.19 1.31 -9.14
C ILE A 317 8.50 1.46 -9.91
N ARG A 318 9.40 2.35 -9.47
CA ARG A 318 10.76 2.45 -10.03
C ARG A 318 11.56 1.16 -9.79
N GLN A 319 11.42 0.55 -8.61
CA GLN A 319 11.98 -0.76 -8.31
C GLN A 319 11.41 -1.81 -9.26
N LEU A 320 10.08 -1.90 -9.42
CA LEU A 320 9.43 -2.85 -10.32
C LEU A 320 9.90 -2.69 -11.79
N ALA A 321 10.09 -1.45 -12.25
CA ALA A 321 10.58 -1.13 -13.60
C ALA A 321 12.10 -1.26 -13.76
N SER A 322 12.84 -1.58 -12.70
CA SER A 322 14.29 -1.70 -12.76
C SER A 322 14.74 -2.95 -13.54
N PRO A 323 15.96 -2.96 -14.11
CA PRO A 323 16.42 -4.07 -14.94
C PRO A 323 16.32 -5.43 -14.26
N GLN A 324 16.62 -5.52 -12.96
CA GLN A 324 16.59 -6.77 -12.20
C GLN A 324 15.20 -7.41 -12.15
N TYR A 325 14.16 -6.62 -11.86
CA TYR A 325 12.80 -7.15 -11.71
C TYR A 325 12.08 -7.30 -13.05
N VAL A 326 12.46 -6.50 -14.06
CA VAL A 326 12.06 -6.76 -15.45
C VAL A 326 12.58 -8.11 -15.92
N ASP A 327 13.84 -8.45 -15.62
CA ASP A 327 14.39 -9.77 -15.95
C ASP A 327 13.64 -10.90 -15.25
N GLN A 328 13.35 -10.73 -13.95
CA GLN A 328 12.56 -11.70 -13.21
C GLN A 328 11.17 -11.90 -13.83
N LEU A 329 10.50 -10.82 -14.25
CA LEU A 329 9.21 -10.89 -14.94
C LEU A 329 9.34 -11.63 -16.28
N ILE A 330 10.39 -11.39 -17.06
CA ILE A 330 10.66 -12.09 -18.31
C ILE A 330 10.89 -13.58 -18.05
N ASP A 331 11.69 -13.92 -17.04
CA ASP A 331 11.94 -15.30 -16.64
C ASP A 331 10.66 -16.02 -16.21
N ILE A 332 9.78 -15.36 -15.45
CA ILE A 332 8.46 -15.89 -15.11
C ILE A 332 7.65 -16.16 -16.38
N VAL A 333 7.64 -15.21 -17.34
CA VAL A 333 6.89 -15.37 -18.58
C VAL A 333 7.40 -16.55 -19.42
N LEU A 334 8.72 -16.72 -19.52
CA LEU A 334 9.34 -17.75 -20.34
C LEU A 334 9.35 -19.14 -19.68
N LEU A 335 9.54 -19.20 -18.36
CA LEU A 335 9.80 -20.46 -17.64
C LEU A 335 8.58 -21.03 -16.93
N GLN A 336 7.77 -20.20 -16.25
CA GLN A 336 6.65 -20.69 -15.44
C GLN A 336 5.45 -21.09 -16.29
N ARG A 337 5.19 -20.36 -17.39
CA ARG A 337 4.03 -20.56 -18.27
C ARG A 337 2.68 -20.47 -17.50
N GLY A 338 1.57 -20.84 -18.13
CA GLY A 338 0.26 -20.98 -17.49
C GLY A 338 -0.24 -19.72 -16.77
N HIS A 339 -0.67 -19.89 -15.52
CA HIS A 339 -1.26 -18.82 -14.70
C HIS A 339 -0.23 -17.73 -14.33
N ALA A 340 0.94 -18.11 -13.81
CA ALA A 340 1.99 -17.15 -13.42
C ALA A 340 2.41 -16.26 -14.60
N MET A 341 2.57 -16.84 -15.79
CA MET A 341 2.85 -16.09 -17.02
C MET A 341 1.75 -15.06 -17.32
N GLY A 342 0.48 -15.47 -17.24
CA GLY A 342 -0.65 -14.57 -17.50
C GLY A 342 -0.68 -13.37 -16.55
N VAL A 343 -0.37 -13.60 -15.27
CA VAL A 343 -0.27 -12.54 -14.26
C VAL A 343 0.92 -11.62 -14.51
N ALA A 344 2.11 -12.18 -14.79
CA ALA A 344 3.32 -11.41 -15.08
C ALA A 344 3.14 -10.51 -16.31
N VAL A 345 2.56 -11.04 -17.39
CA VAL A 345 2.20 -10.26 -18.58
C VAL A 345 1.25 -9.11 -18.22
N SER A 346 0.22 -9.38 -17.41
CA SER A 346 -0.73 -8.34 -16.98
C SER A 346 -0.05 -7.23 -16.18
N ILE A 347 0.94 -7.54 -15.35
CA ILE A 347 1.73 -6.55 -14.59
C ILE A 347 2.57 -5.70 -15.56
N ILE A 348 3.25 -6.32 -16.53
CA ILE A 348 4.06 -5.59 -17.52
C ILE A 348 3.18 -4.64 -18.35
N ILE A 349 2.02 -5.11 -18.81
CA ILE A 349 1.07 -4.30 -19.58
C ILE A 349 0.56 -3.11 -18.75
N GLU A 350 0.18 -3.34 -17.48
CA GLU A 350 -0.29 -2.27 -16.60
C GLU A 350 0.83 -1.23 -16.35
N LEU A 351 2.06 -1.69 -16.17
CA LEU A 351 3.24 -0.83 -15.98
C LEU A 351 3.47 0.06 -17.20
N ILE A 352 3.35 -0.47 -18.42
CA ILE A 352 3.45 0.30 -19.66
C ILE A 352 2.33 1.33 -19.76
N ARG A 353 1.07 0.92 -19.55
CA ARG A 353 -0.11 1.80 -19.73
C ARG A 353 -0.12 2.96 -18.75
N LYS A 354 0.21 2.72 -17.49
CA LYS A 354 0.13 3.71 -16.40
C LYS A 354 1.36 4.63 -16.33
N ASN A 355 2.46 4.27 -16.99
CA ASN A 355 3.69 5.06 -17.09
C ASN A 355 4.00 5.48 -18.54
N ASN A 356 2.95 5.75 -19.33
CA ASN A 356 3.12 6.30 -20.67
C ASN A 356 3.67 7.73 -20.58
N SER A 357 4.89 7.92 -21.09
CA SER A 357 5.63 9.19 -21.00
C SER A 357 4.97 10.35 -21.75
N ASP A 358 4.09 10.07 -22.71
CA ASP A 358 3.42 11.12 -23.49
C ASP A 358 2.41 11.92 -22.66
N TYR A 359 2.04 11.41 -21.48
CA TYR A 359 1.18 12.09 -20.51
C TYR A 359 1.97 12.72 -19.34
N ASP A 360 3.30 12.67 -19.38
CA ASP A 360 4.13 13.24 -18.30
C ASP A 360 3.90 14.75 -18.19
N ALA A 361 3.70 15.24 -16.97
CA ALA A 361 3.57 16.67 -16.72
C ALA A 361 4.87 17.44 -16.98
N ILE A 362 6.00 16.75 -16.90
CA ILE A 362 7.34 17.29 -17.10
C ILE A 362 7.97 16.57 -18.28
N ASP A 363 8.24 17.30 -19.36
CA ASP A 363 9.00 16.75 -20.49
C ASP A 363 10.48 16.60 -20.09
N LEU A 364 10.95 15.35 -20.09
CA LEU A 364 12.34 15.01 -19.80
C LEU A 364 13.33 15.62 -20.81
N LEU A 365 12.90 15.88 -22.04
CA LEU A 365 13.76 16.47 -23.08
C LEU A 365 14.01 17.96 -22.86
N ASP A 366 13.04 18.67 -22.28
CA ASP A 366 13.10 20.12 -22.02
C ASP A 366 13.69 20.47 -20.66
N THR A 367 13.87 19.48 -19.78
CA THR A 367 14.43 19.69 -18.44
C THR A 367 15.93 19.41 -18.36
N THR A 368 16.59 20.16 -17.48
CA THR A 368 17.99 19.92 -17.10
C THR A 368 18.06 19.49 -15.64
N ILE A 369 19.14 18.80 -15.26
CA ILE A 369 19.39 18.37 -13.87
C ILE A 369 19.43 19.58 -12.91
N VAL A 370 19.85 20.74 -13.40
CA VAL A 370 19.93 21.97 -12.60
C VAL A 370 18.56 22.62 -12.41
N ASN A 371 17.76 22.69 -13.48
CA ASN A 371 16.44 23.34 -13.42
C ASN A 371 15.38 22.43 -12.78
N ASN A 372 15.54 21.11 -12.86
CA ASN A 372 14.67 20.12 -12.25
C ASN A 372 15.52 18.96 -11.67
N PRO A 373 16.00 19.07 -10.42
CA PRO A 373 16.84 18.05 -9.80
C PRO A 373 16.08 16.72 -9.68
N PRO A 374 16.75 15.58 -9.89
CA PRO A 374 16.08 14.30 -9.93
C PRO A 374 15.59 13.87 -8.54
N SER A 375 14.33 13.46 -8.49
CA SER A 375 13.64 12.99 -7.28
C SER A 375 13.13 11.56 -7.47
N GLN A 376 12.85 10.86 -6.38
CA GLN A 376 12.18 9.55 -6.41
C GLN A 376 10.77 9.64 -7.02
N ARG A 377 10.16 10.84 -7.03
CA ARG A 377 8.82 11.12 -7.58
C ARG A 377 8.80 11.49 -9.07
N ASP A 378 9.94 11.46 -9.75
CA ASP A 378 9.99 11.76 -11.18
C ASP A 378 9.34 10.66 -12.03
N PRO A 379 8.85 11.00 -13.24
CA PRO A 379 8.34 10.00 -14.19
C PRO A 379 9.30 8.82 -14.43
N ILE A 380 8.71 7.65 -14.66
CA ILE A 380 9.45 6.41 -14.88
C ILE A 380 9.78 6.24 -16.36
N TYR A 381 11.07 6.15 -16.67
CA TYR A 381 11.53 5.94 -18.04
C TYR A 381 11.50 4.44 -18.39
N LEU A 382 10.63 4.06 -19.33
CA LEU A 382 10.40 2.65 -19.72
C LEU A 382 11.40 2.09 -20.75
N GLY A 383 12.43 2.86 -21.16
CA GLY A 383 13.35 2.42 -22.22
C GLY A 383 14.13 1.16 -21.86
N HIS A 384 14.54 1.02 -20.60
CA HIS A 384 15.18 -0.21 -20.13
C HIS A 384 14.25 -1.41 -20.22
N LEU A 385 12.97 -1.25 -19.82
CA LEU A 385 11.97 -2.31 -19.90
C LEU A 385 11.76 -2.74 -21.36
N LEU A 386 11.56 -1.79 -22.27
CA LEU A 386 11.39 -2.08 -23.69
C LEU A 386 12.63 -2.75 -24.28
N TYR A 387 13.83 -2.31 -23.89
CA TYR A 387 15.09 -2.94 -24.30
C TYR A 387 15.15 -4.42 -23.92
N ARG A 388 14.97 -4.74 -22.64
CA ARG A 388 15.09 -6.12 -22.15
C ARG A 388 14.07 -7.04 -22.82
N LEU A 389 12.81 -6.62 -22.90
CA LEU A 389 11.78 -7.38 -23.61
C LEU A 389 12.12 -7.56 -25.10
N THR A 390 12.67 -6.53 -25.75
CA THR A 390 13.11 -6.60 -27.15
C THR A 390 14.26 -7.60 -27.34
N MET A 391 15.15 -7.75 -26.36
CA MET A 391 16.23 -8.74 -26.43
C MET A 391 15.69 -10.18 -26.42
N HIS A 392 14.59 -10.43 -25.72
CA HIS A 392 13.95 -11.75 -25.59
C HIS A 392 12.83 -12.02 -26.63
N MET A 393 12.68 -11.18 -27.66
CA MET A 393 11.64 -11.39 -28.69
C MET A 393 11.78 -12.70 -29.46
N GLU A 394 13.00 -13.20 -29.66
CA GLU A 394 13.23 -14.50 -30.27
C GLU A 394 12.66 -15.63 -29.41
N ASP A 395 12.84 -15.54 -28.08
CA ASP A 395 12.29 -16.49 -27.12
C ASP A 395 10.77 -16.45 -27.09
N PHE A 396 10.16 -15.25 -27.11
CA PHE A 396 8.70 -15.11 -27.21
C PHE A 396 8.15 -15.66 -28.51
N TYR A 397 8.84 -15.48 -29.63
CA TYR A 397 8.44 -16.03 -30.92
C TYR A 397 8.53 -17.56 -30.92
N ALA A 398 9.63 -18.10 -30.39
CA ALA A 398 9.82 -19.54 -30.23
C ALA A 398 8.72 -20.13 -29.33
N LEU A 399 8.37 -19.46 -28.23
CA LEU A 399 7.28 -19.86 -27.36
C LEU A 399 5.95 -19.89 -28.11
N LEU A 400 5.61 -18.87 -28.92
CA LEU A 400 4.41 -18.89 -29.77
C LEU A 400 4.40 -20.07 -30.76
N ILE A 401 5.55 -20.45 -31.32
CA ILE A 401 5.63 -21.62 -32.21
C ILE A 401 5.40 -22.91 -31.44
N ILE A 402 6.03 -23.09 -30.29
CA ILE A 402 5.88 -24.28 -29.44
C ILE A 402 4.40 -24.45 -29.06
N LEU A 403 3.74 -23.35 -28.70
CA LEU A 403 2.31 -23.34 -28.36
C LEU A 403 1.41 -23.69 -29.54
N ASP A 404 1.82 -23.40 -30.77
CA ASP A 404 1.07 -23.78 -31.96
C ASP A 404 1.24 -25.25 -32.32
N ASN A 405 2.47 -25.78 -32.24
CA ASN A 405 2.78 -27.16 -32.63
C ASN A 405 2.21 -28.20 -31.66
N ASN A 406 2.19 -27.89 -30.35
CA ASN A 406 1.58 -28.78 -29.35
C ASN A 406 0.09 -29.07 -29.64
N ASP A 407 -0.58 -28.25 -30.46
CA ASP A 407 -1.97 -28.52 -30.81
C ASP A 407 -2.15 -29.39 -32.08
N ASP A 408 -1.07 -29.70 -32.81
CA ASP A 408 -1.12 -30.42 -34.10
C ASP A 408 -0.68 -31.91 -33.94
N ASP A 409 -0.05 -32.31 -32.83
CA ASP A 409 0.45 -33.67 -32.59
C ASP A 409 -0.60 -34.67 -32.02
N ASP A 410 -1.82 -34.22 -31.69
CA ASP A 410 -2.91 -35.07 -31.15
C ASP A 410 -3.94 -35.50 -32.22
N ASP A 411 -3.77 -35.12 -33.50
CA ASP A 411 -4.73 -35.43 -34.60
C ASP A 411 -4.35 -36.69 -35.42
N ASP A 412 -3.17 -37.28 -35.19
CA ASP A 412 -2.61 -38.36 -36.03
C ASP A 412 -2.58 -39.76 -35.33
N GLY A 413 -3.52 -40.04 -34.40
CA GLY A 413 -3.39 -41.20 -33.51
C GLY A 413 -4.57 -42.17 -33.33
N ASP A 414 -5.69 -42.07 -34.06
CA ASP A 414 -6.85 -42.95 -33.88
C ASP A 414 -7.43 -43.52 -35.19
N ASP A 415 -6.58 -43.82 -36.17
CA ASP A 415 -6.93 -44.69 -37.30
C ASP A 415 -5.90 -45.83 -37.37
N ASP A 416 -6.15 -46.91 -36.60
CA ASP A 416 -5.83 -48.32 -36.91
C ASP A 416 -5.67 -49.10 -35.60
N ASP A 417 -6.70 -49.84 -35.18
CA ASP A 417 -6.55 -51.25 -34.78
C ASP A 417 -7.93 -51.90 -34.59
N ASP A 418 -8.25 -52.78 -35.54
CA ASP A 418 -9.30 -53.79 -35.50
C ASP A 418 -9.09 -54.76 -34.31
N ASP A 419 -10.22 -55.12 -33.67
CA ASP A 419 -10.56 -56.40 -33.03
C ASP A 419 -9.66 -57.09 -31.96
N ASP A 420 -10.38 -57.49 -30.90
CA ASP A 420 -10.21 -58.64 -30.00
C ASP A 420 -9.53 -58.52 -28.60
N ASP A 421 -10.36 -58.91 -27.62
CA ASP A 421 -10.12 -59.66 -26.38
C ASP A 421 -9.62 -58.99 -25.06
N ASP A 422 -10.52 -59.07 -24.07
CA ASP A 422 -10.35 -59.35 -22.62
C ASP A 422 -8.94 -59.22 -21.99
N ASP A 423 -8.77 -58.34 -20.98
CA ASP A 423 -8.41 -58.77 -19.60
C ASP A 423 -8.45 -57.62 -18.57
N ASP A 424 -8.74 -58.00 -17.34
CA ASP A 424 -8.88 -57.22 -16.12
C ASP A 424 -7.51 -56.82 -15.55
N ASN A 425 -7.18 -55.52 -15.39
CA ASN A 425 -6.28 -55.09 -14.32
C ASN A 425 -6.24 -53.58 -14.01
N THR A 426 -6.32 -53.31 -12.71
CA THR A 426 -6.14 -52.04 -12.03
C THR A 426 -4.78 -51.39 -12.30
N ASN A 427 -4.76 -50.12 -12.72
CA ASN A 427 -3.67 -49.21 -12.36
C ASN A 427 -4.13 -47.75 -12.33
N ILE A 428 -3.98 -47.14 -11.15
CA ILE A 428 -4.31 -45.73 -10.87
C ILE A 428 -3.29 -44.85 -11.62
N LYS A 429 -3.73 -44.19 -12.69
CA LYS A 429 -3.03 -43.05 -13.28
C LYS A 429 -3.59 -41.76 -12.66
N GLY A 430 -2.68 -40.89 -12.22
CA GLY A 430 -2.98 -39.55 -11.69
C GLY A 430 -3.68 -38.64 -12.72
N PRO A 431 -4.08 -37.42 -12.32
CA PRO A 431 -4.99 -36.60 -13.11
C PRO A 431 -4.36 -36.25 -14.46
N ALA A 432 -5.02 -36.68 -15.53
CA ALA A 432 -4.66 -36.36 -16.90
C ALA A 432 -4.78 -34.85 -17.12
N SER A 433 -3.70 -34.26 -17.60
CA SER A 433 -3.62 -32.86 -18.01
C SER A 433 -4.26 -32.70 -19.39
N GLY A 434 -5.41 -32.02 -19.43
CA GLY A 434 -5.89 -31.19 -20.54
C GLY A 434 -6.05 -31.80 -21.93
N ASN A 435 -7.13 -32.55 -22.17
CA ASN A 435 -7.65 -32.71 -23.54
C ASN A 435 -8.12 -31.33 -24.06
N HIS A 436 -7.52 -30.82 -25.13
CA HIS A 436 -7.97 -29.59 -25.79
C HIS A 436 -9.32 -29.84 -26.52
N HIS A 437 -10.42 -29.77 -25.77
CA HIS A 437 -11.77 -29.97 -26.28
C HIS A 437 -12.15 -28.85 -27.28
N LEU A 438 -12.61 -29.22 -28.47
CA LEU A 438 -13.33 -28.31 -29.36
C LEU A 438 -14.48 -27.67 -28.57
N LEU A 439 -14.59 -26.34 -28.61
CA LEU A 439 -15.65 -25.60 -27.94
C LEU A 439 -16.80 -25.39 -28.92
N GLU A 440 -18.04 -25.45 -28.44
CA GLU A 440 -19.22 -25.20 -29.25
C GLU A 440 -19.73 -23.77 -28.98
N ASN A 441 -19.92 -22.98 -30.04
CA ASN A 441 -20.48 -21.64 -29.91
C ASN A 441 -22.03 -21.69 -29.80
N GLN A 442 -22.67 -20.53 -29.60
CA GLN A 442 -24.14 -20.40 -29.55
C GLN A 442 -24.84 -20.75 -30.88
N LEU A 443 -24.09 -20.91 -31.96
CA LEU A 443 -24.57 -21.34 -33.27
C LEU A 443 -24.39 -22.85 -33.51
N HIS A 444 -23.97 -23.60 -32.48
CA HIS A 444 -23.68 -25.03 -32.54
C HIS A 444 -22.50 -25.39 -33.46
N GLU A 445 -21.57 -24.46 -33.67
CA GLU A 445 -20.35 -24.69 -34.44
C GLU A 445 -19.19 -24.98 -33.48
N SER A 446 -18.51 -26.10 -33.73
CA SER A 446 -17.29 -26.48 -33.03
C SER A 446 -16.10 -25.64 -33.51
N PHE A 447 -15.35 -25.03 -32.61
CA PHE A 447 -14.15 -24.28 -32.91
C PHE A 447 -13.01 -24.58 -31.93
N LYS A 448 -11.77 -24.41 -32.40
CA LYS A 448 -10.56 -24.49 -31.58
C LYS A 448 -10.28 -23.13 -30.95
N PRO A 449 -10.13 -23.00 -29.62
CA PRO A 449 -9.76 -21.73 -29.00
C PRO A 449 -8.27 -21.41 -29.23
N LEU A 450 -7.92 -20.12 -29.25
CA LEU A 450 -6.52 -19.68 -29.36
C LEU A 450 -5.72 -20.06 -28.09
N GLY A 451 -6.38 -20.27 -26.96
CA GLY A 451 -5.70 -20.57 -25.69
C GLY A 451 -5.13 -19.32 -25.02
N LEU A 452 -5.12 -19.34 -23.68
CA LEU A 452 -4.79 -18.18 -22.85
C LEU A 452 -3.35 -17.69 -23.09
N GLU A 453 -2.41 -18.61 -23.26
CA GLU A 453 -0.99 -18.27 -23.34
C GLU A 453 -0.65 -17.48 -24.61
N ARG A 454 -1.16 -17.91 -25.76
CA ARG A 454 -0.97 -17.20 -27.04
C ARG A 454 -1.62 -15.82 -27.04
N VAL A 455 -2.81 -15.69 -26.44
CA VAL A 455 -3.46 -14.39 -26.25
C VAL A 455 -2.57 -13.46 -25.43
N LYS A 456 -2.04 -13.93 -24.29
CA LYS A 456 -1.21 -13.10 -23.40
C LYS A 456 0.08 -12.64 -24.05
N ILE A 457 0.80 -13.52 -24.75
CA ILE A 457 2.02 -13.12 -25.46
C ILE A 457 1.69 -12.09 -26.55
N THR A 458 0.56 -12.27 -27.25
CA THR A 458 0.15 -11.31 -28.29
C THR A 458 -0.23 -9.95 -27.70
N GLU A 459 -0.95 -9.92 -26.58
CA GLU A 459 -1.26 -8.70 -25.83
C GLU A 459 0.03 -7.98 -25.40
N LEU A 460 1.01 -8.73 -24.88
CA LEU A 460 2.31 -8.18 -24.49
C LEU A 460 3.02 -7.51 -25.68
N ILE A 461 3.13 -8.19 -26.82
CA ILE A 461 3.79 -7.64 -28.01
C ILE A 461 3.05 -6.43 -28.56
N SER A 462 1.71 -6.40 -28.51
CA SER A 462 0.93 -5.23 -28.92
C SER A 462 1.19 -4.03 -28.00
N GLU A 463 1.20 -4.25 -26.68
CA GLU A 463 1.49 -3.17 -25.73
C GLU A 463 2.94 -2.68 -25.84
N MET A 464 3.90 -3.56 -26.16
CA MET A 464 5.27 -3.17 -26.49
C MET A 464 5.34 -2.32 -27.76
N LEU A 465 4.51 -2.60 -28.78
CA LEU A 465 4.42 -1.76 -29.98
C LEU A 465 3.89 -0.37 -29.64
N HIS A 466 2.86 -0.28 -28.80
CA HIS A 466 2.39 1.00 -28.27
C HIS A 466 3.52 1.73 -27.50
N CYS A 467 4.23 1.04 -26.61
CA CYS A 467 5.39 1.59 -25.89
C CYS A 467 6.48 2.12 -26.83
N SER A 468 6.81 1.37 -27.89
CA SER A 468 7.82 1.77 -28.88
C SER A 468 7.47 3.05 -29.65
N ASN A 469 6.20 3.48 -29.61
CA ASN A 469 5.74 4.71 -30.26
C ASN A 469 5.77 5.93 -29.34
N MET A 470 5.93 5.75 -28.02
CA MET A 470 6.03 6.86 -27.05
C MET A 470 7.22 7.77 -27.39
N GLY A 471 7.07 9.08 -27.22
CA GLY A 471 8.05 10.07 -27.68
C GLY A 471 9.46 9.85 -27.12
N LEU A 472 9.58 9.52 -25.83
CA LEU A 472 10.87 9.26 -25.18
C LEU A 472 11.57 8.00 -25.68
N MET A 473 10.84 7.03 -26.22
CA MET A 473 11.44 5.81 -26.80
C MET A 473 12.07 6.07 -28.17
N ASN A 474 11.72 7.19 -28.81
CA ASN A 474 12.19 7.56 -30.15
C ASN A 474 13.22 8.71 -30.11
N SER A 475 13.83 8.95 -28.94
CA SER A 475 14.90 9.95 -28.74
C SER A 475 16.11 9.35 -28.02
N LYS A 476 17.29 9.42 -28.65
CA LYS A 476 18.56 8.98 -28.03
C LYS A 476 19.00 9.87 -26.87
N ARG A 477 18.59 11.14 -26.91
CA ARG A 477 18.85 12.09 -25.85
C ARG A 477 18.07 11.72 -24.59
N ALA A 478 16.83 11.26 -24.70
CA ALA A 478 16.01 10.84 -23.57
C ALA A 478 16.68 9.72 -22.75
N GLU A 479 17.24 8.70 -23.41
CA GLU A 479 17.94 7.59 -22.75
C GLU A 479 19.14 8.09 -21.92
N LYS A 480 19.97 8.95 -22.52
CA LYS A 480 21.14 9.53 -21.83
C LYS A 480 20.71 10.37 -20.62
N ILE A 481 19.66 11.17 -20.76
CA ILE A 481 19.12 11.98 -19.66
C ILE A 481 18.60 11.08 -18.54
N ALA A 482 17.78 10.07 -18.87
CA ALA A 482 17.23 9.14 -17.89
C ALA A 482 18.35 8.45 -17.10
N CYS A 483 19.35 7.91 -17.79
CA CYS A 483 20.52 7.28 -17.16
C CYS A 483 21.30 8.24 -16.25
N ALA A 484 21.52 9.48 -16.68
CA ALA A 484 22.20 10.48 -15.85
C ALA A 484 21.38 10.83 -14.59
N ARG A 485 20.06 10.93 -14.72
CA ARG A 485 19.15 11.19 -13.59
C ARG A 485 19.13 10.05 -12.60
N ASP A 486 19.09 8.79 -13.06
CA ASP A 486 19.14 7.61 -12.19
C ASP A 486 20.43 7.57 -11.35
N LYS A 487 21.59 7.79 -11.99
CA LYS A 487 22.88 7.88 -11.29
C LYS A 487 22.89 8.98 -10.23
N CYS A 488 22.26 10.11 -10.52
CA CYS A 488 22.16 11.21 -9.58
C CYS A 488 21.30 10.84 -8.36
N ARG A 489 20.18 10.12 -8.56
CA ARG A 489 19.33 9.63 -7.44
C ARG A 489 20.09 8.65 -6.54
N GLU A 490 20.88 7.75 -7.13
CA GLU A 490 21.73 6.82 -6.38
C GLU A 490 22.78 7.57 -5.55
N ALA A 491 23.43 8.58 -6.13
CA ALA A 491 24.41 9.41 -5.43
C ALA A 491 23.79 10.26 -4.31
N LEU A 492 22.66 10.93 -4.58
CA LEU A 492 21.91 11.74 -3.61
C LEU A 492 21.41 10.91 -2.43
N GLY A 493 21.01 9.65 -2.67
CA GLY A 493 20.61 8.71 -1.61
C GLY A 493 21.76 8.36 -0.65
N HIS A 494 23.01 8.44 -1.11
CA HIS A 494 24.19 8.21 -0.27
C HIS A 494 24.66 9.47 0.48
N ASP A 495 24.51 10.67 -0.10
CA ASP A 495 25.10 11.90 0.45
C ASP A 495 24.18 12.64 1.46
N LEU A 496 22.85 12.48 1.37
CA LEU A 496 21.90 13.18 2.26
C LEU A 496 21.89 12.68 3.71
N LEU A 497 22.38 11.47 3.99
CA LEU A 497 22.40 10.95 5.36
C LEU A 497 23.58 11.52 6.18
N GLU A 498 24.71 11.83 5.54
CA GLU A 498 25.90 12.37 6.21
C GLU A 498 25.88 13.90 6.25
N GLU A 499 25.45 14.56 5.17
CA GLU A 499 25.52 16.02 5.04
C GLU A 499 24.41 16.77 5.79
N ALA A 500 23.24 16.15 6.00
CA ALA A 500 22.16 16.72 6.82
C ALA A 500 22.44 16.61 8.33
N MET A 501 23.17 15.59 8.77
CA MET A 501 23.54 15.40 10.17
C MET A 501 24.69 16.32 10.60
N ASP A 502 25.64 16.61 9.71
CA ASP A 502 26.77 17.49 10.01
C ASP A 502 26.41 18.99 9.94
N ASN A 503 25.51 19.40 9.03
CA ASN A 503 25.13 20.81 8.89
C ASN A 503 24.18 21.34 9.99
N LEU A 504 23.52 20.47 10.75
CA LEU A 504 22.71 20.85 11.91
C LEU A 504 23.50 20.92 13.23
N SER A 505 24.71 20.36 13.29
CA SER A 505 25.53 20.32 14.51
C SER A 505 26.48 21.53 14.67
N ILE A 506 26.74 22.29 13.60
CA ILE A 506 27.80 23.33 13.60
C ILE A 506 27.26 24.77 13.67
N ASN A 507 26.00 25.04 13.29
CA ASN A 507 25.47 26.42 13.24
C ASN A 507 24.81 26.93 14.55
N GLY A 508 24.86 26.18 15.64
CA GLY A 508 24.30 26.58 16.96
C GLY A 508 25.23 27.40 17.86
N LYS A 509 26.49 27.63 17.48
CA LYS A 509 27.45 28.40 18.29
C LYS A 509 28.35 29.24 17.38
N ILE A 510 27.93 30.48 17.15
CA ILE A 510 28.73 31.73 17.15
C ILE A 510 27.84 32.79 16.46
N LEU A 511 26.96 33.39 17.25
CA LEU A 511 26.53 34.76 17.00
C LEU A 511 27.25 35.63 18.03
N SER A 512 28.18 36.47 17.59
CA SER A 512 28.29 37.84 18.11
C SER A 512 29.45 38.61 17.48
N SER A 513 29.13 39.86 17.16
CA SER A 513 29.98 41.05 17.10
C SER A 513 30.59 41.50 15.75
N THR A 514 29.87 42.44 15.13
CA THR A 514 30.30 43.85 14.91
C THR A 514 31.11 44.22 13.64
N THR A 515 30.43 45.05 12.83
CA THR A 515 30.89 46.22 12.02
C THR A 515 31.63 46.09 10.69
N LEU A 516 31.09 46.88 9.75
CA LEU A 516 31.56 47.38 8.47
C LEU A 516 32.95 48.06 8.54
N ASN A 517 33.77 47.90 7.49
CA ASN A 517 34.28 49.01 6.66
C ASN A 517 35.26 48.56 5.56
N ASP A 518 35.38 49.47 4.60
CA ASP A 518 35.93 49.47 3.25
C ASP A 518 37.48 49.49 3.09
N GLU A 519 37.91 49.30 1.84
CA GLU A 519 39.15 49.78 1.16
C GLU A 519 40.48 48.98 1.12
N CYS A 520 40.80 48.59 -0.13
CA CYS A 520 42.05 48.46 -0.90
C CYS A 520 43.50 48.61 -0.35
N SER A 521 44.33 47.67 -0.83
CA SER A 521 45.70 47.82 -1.39
C SER A 521 46.99 47.59 -0.56
N ASN A 522 47.77 46.63 -1.06
CA ASN A 522 49.24 46.56 -1.26
C ASN A 522 50.27 46.45 -0.10
N ASP A 523 50.81 45.23 -0.01
CA ASP A 523 52.22 44.87 -0.28
C ASP A 523 53.29 44.81 0.85
N SER A 524 53.80 43.59 1.01
CA SER A 524 55.21 43.19 1.23
C SER A 524 55.85 43.13 2.65
N ASN A 525 56.26 41.88 2.97
CA ASN A 525 57.45 41.42 3.74
C ASN A 525 57.46 41.68 5.27
N ASP A 526 57.86 40.75 6.16
CA ASP A 526 58.96 39.79 6.04
C ASP A 526 58.89 38.70 7.15
N ARG A 527 59.17 37.44 6.73
CA ARG A 527 60.01 36.38 7.35
C ARG A 527 59.91 36.04 8.86
N ASN A 528 59.46 34.83 9.23
CA ASN A 528 60.16 33.51 9.32
C ASN A 528 60.61 33.22 10.79
N ASP A 529 60.56 32.03 11.41
CA ASP A 529 60.62 30.65 10.90
C ASP A 529 60.43 29.61 12.06
N ASN A 530 60.17 28.34 11.69
CA ASN A 530 60.42 27.04 12.37
C ASN A 530 59.29 26.43 13.27
N ARG A 531 58.81 25.16 13.11
CA ARG A 531 59.37 23.96 12.43
C ARG A 531 58.35 22.78 12.30
N ILE A 532 58.47 22.01 11.19
CA ILE A 532 58.23 20.54 10.95
C ILE A 532 56.76 20.06 10.78
N LYS A 533 56.20 20.04 9.55
CA LYS A 533 56.27 19.04 8.43
C LYS A 533 55.50 17.71 8.62
N LYS A 534 54.18 17.75 8.36
CA LYS A 534 53.38 16.64 7.79
C LYS A 534 52.71 17.15 6.50
N ARG A 535 52.92 16.41 5.40
CA ARG A 535 52.48 16.76 4.04
C ARG A 535 50.95 16.74 3.96
N LYS A 536 50.31 17.90 3.80
CA LYS A 536 48.96 18.03 3.25
C LYS A 536 49.08 18.57 1.82
N SER A 537 48.91 17.70 0.84
CA SER A 537 48.59 18.10 -0.52
C SER A 537 47.17 18.66 -0.50
N LYS A 538 47.06 20.00 -0.47
CA LYS A 538 45.86 20.71 -0.93
C LYS A 538 45.67 20.34 -2.41
N LYS A 539 44.89 19.32 -2.71
CA LYS A 539 44.12 19.33 -3.96
C LYS A 539 43.01 20.32 -3.70
N ARG A 540 43.10 21.50 -4.33
CA ARG A 540 41.91 22.30 -4.62
C ARG A 540 40.97 21.35 -5.35
N PHE A 541 39.82 21.05 -4.75
CA PHE A 541 38.73 20.46 -5.52
C PHE A 541 38.40 21.46 -6.61
N ASN A 542 38.56 21.00 -7.85
CA ASN A 542 38.32 21.79 -9.02
C ASN A 542 36.83 21.63 -9.29
N ASP A 543 36.02 22.57 -8.80
CA ASP A 543 34.56 22.58 -8.94
C ASP A 543 34.09 22.67 -10.42
N ASN A 544 35.03 22.63 -11.37
CA ASN A 544 34.79 22.56 -12.80
C ASN A 544 34.75 21.13 -13.40
N GLU A 545 35.14 20.06 -12.70
CA GLU A 545 35.16 18.71 -13.34
C GLU A 545 33.79 18.00 -13.39
N LEU A 546 32.84 18.36 -12.51
CA LEU A 546 31.45 17.86 -12.60
C LEU A 546 30.60 18.67 -13.58
N TYR A 547 30.96 19.95 -13.79
CA TYR A 547 30.26 20.87 -14.69
C TYR A 547 30.88 20.92 -16.11
N SER A 548 32.16 20.59 -16.31
CA SER A 548 32.80 20.68 -17.65
C SER A 548 32.44 19.55 -18.61
N THR A 549 31.76 18.50 -18.16
CA THR A 549 31.34 17.39 -19.04
C THR A 549 29.93 17.62 -19.63
N PHE A 550 29.23 18.67 -19.18
CA PHE A 550 27.85 18.95 -19.57
C PHE A 550 27.70 20.14 -20.54
N ASP A 551 28.77 20.88 -20.85
CA ASP A 551 28.73 22.04 -21.77
C ASP A 551 29.38 21.81 -23.14
N THR A 552 29.67 20.55 -23.48
CA THR A 552 29.93 20.13 -24.87
C THR A 552 29.00 18.97 -25.21
N PHE A 553 27.69 19.23 -25.19
CA PHE A 553 26.80 18.45 -26.03
C PHE A 553 27.11 18.88 -27.46
N ASP A 554 27.92 18.08 -28.16
CA ASP A 554 28.09 18.23 -29.59
C ASP A 554 26.70 18.33 -30.23
N ASP A 555 26.49 19.46 -30.89
CA ASP A 555 25.28 19.86 -31.60
C ASP A 555 25.13 19.04 -32.88
N ASP A 556 25.06 17.71 -32.76
CA ASP A 556 24.55 16.81 -33.81
C ASP A 556 23.00 16.80 -33.73
N SER A 557 22.41 17.99 -33.69
CA SER A 557 20.96 18.24 -33.53
C SER A 557 20.10 17.79 -34.73
N ASN A 558 20.68 17.17 -35.76
CA ASN A 558 19.96 16.76 -36.97
C ASN A 558 19.70 15.25 -37.10
N ASP A 559 20.27 14.38 -36.25
CA ASP A 559 20.13 12.91 -36.37
C ASP A 559 19.43 12.23 -35.16
N ASP A 560 18.90 13.02 -34.21
CA ASP A 560 18.50 12.53 -32.88
C ASP A 560 17.01 12.18 -32.69
N MET A 561 16.15 12.49 -33.67
CA MET A 561 14.71 12.23 -33.61
C MET A 561 14.25 11.42 -34.83
N SER A 562 13.65 10.24 -34.61
CA SER A 562 13.12 9.35 -35.65
C SER A 562 11.77 9.84 -36.22
N PHE A 563 11.75 11.07 -36.77
CA PHE A 563 10.56 11.66 -37.40
C PHE A 563 10.83 12.13 -38.84
N GLU A 564 11.69 11.43 -39.58
CA GLU A 564 11.75 11.60 -41.03
C GLU A 564 10.53 10.92 -41.70
N ILE A 565 9.86 11.68 -42.58
CA ILE A 565 8.70 11.29 -43.41
C ILE A 565 8.87 9.86 -43.97
N PRO A 566 7.81 9.01 -44.02
CA PRO A 566 7.92 7.60 -44.37
C PRO A 566 8.11 7.43 -45.88
N TYR A 567 9.32 7.68 -46.37
CA TYR A 567 9.72 7.22 -47.69
C TYR A 567 10.27 5.81 -47.54
N VAL A 568 9.49 4.82 -47.98
CA VAL A 568 9.97 3.43 -48.02
C VAL A 568 11.09 3.35 -49.06
N SER A 569 12.33 3.45 -48.59
CA SER A 569 13.54 3.30 -49.41
C SER A 569 14.54 2.40 -48.70
N GLU A 570 15.26 1.59 -49.45
CA GLU A 570 16.31 0.70 -48.90
C GLU A 570 17.41 1.51 -48.19
N ALA A 571 17.73 2.71 -48.71
CA ALA A 571 18.70 3.61 -48.10
C ALA A 571 18.26 4.12 -46.72
N GLN A 572 16.97 4.47 -46.56
CA GLN A 572 16.43 4.91 -45.27
C GLN A 572 16.30 3.76 -44.28
N ASN A 573 15.94 2.55 -44.73
CA ASN A 573 15.95 1.34 -43.90
C ASN A 573 17.37 1.02 -43.38
N LEU A 574 18.39 1.14 -44.23
CA LEU A 574 19.79 1.01 -43.82
C LEU A 574 20.22 2.09 -42.82
N LYS A 575 19.76 3.35 -42.99
CA LYS A 575 20.03 4.45 -42.04
C LYS A 575 19.42 4.15 -40.66
N LEU A 576 18.14 3.75 -40.62
CA LEU A 576 17.42 3.39 -39.39
C LEU A 576 18.10 2.22 -38.64
N ARG A 577 18.50 1.17 -39.38
CA ARG A 577 19.15 -0.02 -38.79
C ARG A 577 20.57 0.23 -38.29
N LYS A 578 21.27 1.25 -38.80
CA LYS A 578 22.66 1.53 -38.43
C LYS A 578 22.79 2.05 -37.01
N ASN A 579 21.83 2.85 -36.54
CA ASN A 579 21.84 3.44 -35.19
C ASN A 579 20.40 3.65 -34.71
N PRO A 580 19.66 2.57 -34.40
CA PRO A 580 18.25 2.64 -34.03
C PRO A 580 18.06 3.25 -32.65
N THR A 581 16.97 3.98 -32.46
CA THR A 581 16.46 4.28 -31.10
C THR A 581 15.90 3.01 -30.45
N ILE A 582 15.55 3.08 -29.16
CA ILE A 582 14.96 1.92 -28.48
C ILE A 582 13.61 1.51 -29.10
N GLY A 583 12.80 2.50 -29.50
CA GLY A 583 11.55 2.28 -30.23
C GLY A 583 11.79 1.68 -31.61
N ASP A 584 12.77 2.19 -32.37
CA ASP A 584 13.12 1.62 -33.68
C ASP A 584 13.63 0.18 -33.56
N LEU A 585 14.44 -0.12 -32.55
CA LEU A 585 15.02 -1.45 -32.32
C LEU A 585 13.92 -2.50 -32.15
N PHE A 586 12.89 -2.20 -31.34
CA PHE A 586 11.73 -3.07 -31.19
C PHE A 586 11.00 -3.27 -32.53
N LYS A 587 10.67 -2.19 -33.25
CA LYS A 587 9.94 -2.24 -34.52
C LYS A 587 10.70 -3.04 -35.58
N ILE A 588 12.02 -2.87 -35.64
CA ILE A 588 12.91 -3.63 -36.53
C ILE A 588 12.85 -5.13 -36.20
N LYS A 589 13.00 -5.51 -34.92
CA LYS A 589 12.91 -6.92 -34.52
C LYS A 589 11.52 -7.52 -34.75
N LEU A 590 10.45 -6.77 -34.46
CA LEU A 590 9.06 -7.17 -34.71
C LEU A 590 8.85 -7.53 -36.19
N HIS A 591 9.39 -6.71 -37.09
CA HIS A 591 9.36 -6.95 -38.52
C HIS A 591 10.22 -8.16 -38.92
N ASP A 592 11.48 -8.22 -38.47
CA ASP A 592 12.44 -9.24 -38.90
C ASP A 592 12.07 -10.65 -38.45
N LEU A 593 11.48 -10.78 -37.26
CA LEU A 593 11.01 -12.07 -36.74
C LEU A 593 9.64 -12.47 -37.32
N GLY A 594 8.96 -11.59 -38.06
CA GLY A 594 7.69 -11.91 -38.71
C GLY A 594 6.51 -12.09 -37.75
N PHE A 595 6.49 -11.33 -36.64
CA PHE A 595 5.36 -11.35 -35.69
C PHE A 595 4.05 -10.90 -36.34
N LEU A 596 4.08 -9.87 -37.20
CA LEU A 596 2.87 -9.35 -37.85
C LEU A 596 2.18 -10.39 -38.76
N PRO A 597 2.88 -11.06 -39.71
CA PRO A 597 2.32 -12.19 -40.44
C PRO A 597 1.78 -13.29 -39.54
N LYS A 598 2.49 -13.60 -38.44
CA LYS A 598 2.06 -14.63 -37.49
C LYS A 598 0.77 -14.25 -36.78
N PHE A 599 0.63 -13.02 -36.31
CA PHE A 599 -0.60 -12.53 -35.68
C PHE A 599 -1.79 -12.50 -36.65
N LEU A 600 -1.56 -12.14 -37.91
CA LEU A 600 -2.58 -12.25 -38.95
C LEU A 600 -3.01 -13.69 -39.20
N LEU A 601 -2.06 -14.64 -39.20
CA LEU A 601 -2.38 -16.07 -39.34
C LEU A 601 -3.17 -16.58 -38.13
N LEU A 602 -2.77 -16.22 -36.91
CA LEU A 602 -3.51 -16.56 -35.69
C LEU A 602 -4.93 -15.98 -35.75
N PHE A 603 -5.09 -14.73 -36.17
CA PHE A 603 -6.41 -14.14 -36.35
C PHE A 603 -7.28 -14.95 -37.34
N LEU A 604 -6.73 -15.32 -38.50
CA LEU A 604 -7.48 -16.08 -39.50
C LEU A 604 -7.80 -17.52 -39.07
N ARG A 605 -6.90 -18.17 -38.31
CA ARG A 605 -7.08 -19.53 -37.79
C ARG A 605 -8.08 -19.56 -36.63
N TYR A 606 -8.20 -18.47 -35.88
CA TYR A 606 -8.97 -18.39 -34.64
C TYR A 606 -10.04 -17.28 -34.64
N PRO A 607 -10.99 -17.27 -35.59
CA PRO A 607 -11.90 -16.15 -35.84
C PRO A 607 -12.90 -15.86 -34.70
N TRP A 608 -13.14 -16.84 -33.82
CA TRP A 608 -14.07 -16.74 -32.68
C TRP A 608 -13.45 -16.16 -31.41
N ASN A 609 -12.15 -15.87 -31.42
CA ASN A 609 -11.50 -15.20 -30.30
C ASN A 609 -11.62 -13.68 -30.53
N ASN A 610 -11.92 -12.91 -29.48
CA ASN A 610 -12.01 -11.43 -29.50
C ASN A 610 -10.64 -10.76 -29.68
N PHE A 611 -9.80 -11.30 -30.57
CA PHE A 611 -8.44 -10.88 -30.85
C PHE A 611 -8.38 -9.41 -31.25
N TRP A 612 -9.28 -8.94 -32.13
CA TRP A 612 -9.33 -7.53 -32.54
C TRP A 612 -9.57 -6.57 -31.38
N HIS A 613 -10.51 -6.88 -30.49
CA HIS A 613 -10.88 -5.98 -29.40
C HIS A 613 -9.78 -5.83 -28.35
N ASN A 614 -8.95 -6.85 -28.15
CA ASN A 614 -7.92 -6.83 -27.11
C ASN A 614 -6.54 -6.42 -27.63
N ILE A 615 -6.24 -6.66 -28.91
CA ILE A 615 -4.88 -6.53 -29.46
C ILE A 615 -4.77 -5.42 -30.50
N VAL A 616 -5.84 -5.09 -31.24
CA VAL A 616 -5.77 -4.18 -32.39
C VAL A 616 -6.47 -2.84 -32.17
N ILE A 617 -7.50 -2.79 -31.32
CA ILE A 617 -8.09 -1.54 -30.81
C ILE A 617 -7.20 -1.02 -29.68
#